data_AF-A0A7U3ZSK9-F1
#
_entry.id   AF-A0A7U3ZSK9-F1
#
_cell.length_a   1.000
_cell.length_b   1.000
_cell.length_c   1.000
_cell.angle_alpha   90.00
_cell.angle_beta   90.00
_cell.angle_gamma   90.00
#
_symmetry.space_group_name_H-M   'P 1'
#
loop_
_entity.id
_entity.type
_entity.pdbx_description
1 polymer ?
#
loop_
_entity_poly.entity_id
_entity_poly.type
_entity_poly.pdbx_seq_one_letter_code
_entity_poly.pdbx_strand_id
1 'polypeptide(L)'
;MKIDKNTNKRFYLNWRWYYHLVLLFILVYMFVVAIKYGVIKEGWYKNLTDNNKYNFILSYDAMNSFFTTHVNLLTFIWLTIIILGYDKIRTNSNWAWTARNLILNWNILMFLGFLVGLIFTTTRLANQLVLIERWTRYQTIVTVVVHFVVPLALVIIYFFEQNSCYYQFKKLTKYWNELVLVNIYPLFYLGFVIVRSIIYKKAVIQDYRFVYGFLNFEKPLFGSSSIVYLVLLFIITILVTLVVHINIMLYNNLCFNYQNKSSKTNQLKSDQKNLNQKNNNYKS
;
A
#
# COMPACT_ATOMS: atom_id res chain seq x y z
N MET A 1 16.34 -30.75 9.65
CA MET A 1 17.39 -29.72 9.56
C MET A 1 17.39 -28.94 10.87
N LYS A 2 18.50 -28.94 11.62
CA LYS A 2 18.67 -28.05 12.78
C LYS A 2 18.37 -26.64 12.28
N ILE A 3 17.36 -25.99 12.83
CA ILE A 3 17.17 -24.55 12.66
C ILE A 3 18.43 -23.95 13.25
N ASP A 4 19.31 -23.48 12.38
CA ASP A 4 20.53 -22.82 12.79
C ASP A 4 20.13 -21.59 13.60
N LYS A 5 20.18 -21.73 14.92
CA LYS A 5 19.89 -20.67 15.90
C LYS A 5 20.96 -19.56 15.83
N ASN A 6 21.94 -19.66 14.93
CA ASN A 6 23.15 -18.86 14.95
C ASN A 6 23.54 -18.25 13.59
N THR A 7 22.58 -17.77 12.81
CA THR A 7 22.90 -16.77 11.78
C THR A 7 22.02 -15.54 11.92
N ASN A 8 22.40 -14.67 12.87
CA ASN A 8 22.40 -13.23 12.59
C ASN A 8 23.31 -13.01 11.36
N LYS A 9 22.84 -13.38 10.16
CA LYS A 9 23.44 -12.85 8.93
C LYS A 9 23.22 -11.35 9.02
N ARG A 10 24.31 -10.62 9.28
CA ARG A 10 24.32 -9.16 9.36
C ARG A 10 23.53 -8.59 8.18
N PHE A 11 22.73 -7.54 8.40
CA PHE A 11 21.81 -6.98 7.40
C PHE A 11 22.43 -6.83 6.00
N TYR A 12 23.69 -6.43 5.91
CA TYR A 12 24.41 -6.19 4.65
C TYR A 12 24.69 -7.46 3.81
N LEU A 13 24.42 -8.66 4.35
CA LEU A 13 24.49 -9.93 3.61
C LEU A 13 23.11 -10.39 3.12
N ASN A 14 22.03 -9.69 3.49
CA ASN A 14 20.68 -10.08 3.13
C ASN A 14 20.13 -9.21 1.99
N TRP A 15 19.90 -9.83 0.82
CA TRP A 15 19.36 -9.15 -0.37
C TRP A 15 18.02 -8.45 -0.10
N ARG A 16 17.21 -8.97 0.85
CA ARG A 16 15.92 -8.36 1.20
C ARG A 16 16.12 -6.98 1.83
N TRP A 17 17.17 -6.77 2.61
CA TRP A 17 17.48 -5.45 3.17
C TRP A 17 17.74 -4.44 2.05
N TYR A 18 18.58 -4.79 1.07
CA TYR A 18 18.83 -3.96 -0.09
C TYR A 18 17.56 -3.72 -0.92
N TYR A 19 16.68 -4.71 -1.03
CA TYR A 19 15.39 -4.54 -1.70
C TYR A 19 14.53 -3.44 -1.04
N HIS A 20 14.38 -3.48 0.30
CA HIS A 20 13.67 -2.43 1.03
C HIS A 20 14.36 -1.08 0.87
N LEU A 21 15.70 -1.05 0.91
CA LEU A 21 16.48 0.17 0.75
C LEU A 21 16.28 0.80 -0.63
N VAL A 22 16.33 0.01 -1.70
CA VAL A 22 16.08 0.48 -3.07
C VAL A 22 14.65 1.00 -3.20
N LEU A 23 13.67 0.31 -2.62
CA LEU A 23 12.28 0.77 -2.63
C LEU A 23 12.10 2.09 -1.87
N LEU A 24 12.79 2.26 -0.73
CA LEU A 24 12.83 3.52 0.02
C LEU A 24 13.44 4.64 -0.83
N PHE A 25 14.57 4.39 -1.50
CA PHE A 25 15.19 5.37 -2.40
C PHE A 25 14.28 5.75 -3.56
N ILE A 26 13.56 4.80 -4.16
CA ILE A 26 12.57 5.08 -5.21
C ILE A 26 11.48 6.01 -4.66
N LEU A 27 10.94 5.73 -3.47
CA LEU A 27 9.92 6.59 -2.85
C LEU A 27 10.44 8.00 -2.57
N VAL A 28 11.64 8.13 -1.99
CA VAL A 28 12.27 9.43 -1.72
C VAL A 28 12.51 10.19 -3.01
N TYR A 29 13.05 9.52 -4.03
CA TYR A 29 13.30 10.14 -5.33
C TYR A 29 11.99 10.59 -5.99
N MET A 30 10.95 9.76 -5.99
CA MET A 30 9.63 10.14 -6.49
C MET A 30 9.04 11.31 -5.73
N PHE A 31 9.21 11.38 -4.41
CA PHE A 31 8.77 12.52 -3.60
C PHE A 31 9.48 13.82 -4.01
N VAL A 32 10.81 13.77 -4.21
CA VAL A 32 11.60 14.92 -4.70
C VAL A 32 11.18 15.33 -6.11
N VAL A 33 11.03 14.37 -7.04
CA VAL A 33 10.56 14.62 -8.41
C VAL A 33 9.16 15.25 -8.37
N ALA A 34 8.29 14.74 -7.51
CA ALA A 34 6.93 15.23 -7.40
C ALA A 34 6.88 16.67 -6.88
N ILE A 35 7.72 17.03 -5.89
CA ILE A 35 7.89 18.42 -5.43
C ILE A 35 8.48 19.30 -6.54
N LYS A 36 9.57 18.85 -7.17
CA LYS A 36 10.33 19.63 -8.15
C LYS A 36 9.52 19.98 -9.39
N TYR A 37 8.82 19.00 -9.96
CA TYR A 37 8.07 19.16 -11.21
C TYR A 37 6.60 19.51 -11.00
N GLY A 38 6.23 19.86 -9.78
CA GLY A 38 4.87 20.27 -9.47
C GLY A 38 3.82 19.19 -9.69
N VAL A 39 4.19 17.92 -9.54
CA VAL A 39 3.17 16.87 -9.31
C VAL A 39 2.51 17.09 -7.95
N ILE A 40 3.28 17.62 -6.99
CA ILE A 40 2.89 18.01 -5.63
C ILE A 40 2.57 19.53 -5.53
N LYS A 41 2.50 20.23 -6.66
CA LYS A 41 2.43 21.70 -6.69
C LYS A 41 1.48 22.14 -7.79
N GLU A 42 0.52 22.99 -7.48
CA GLU A 42 0.16 24.02 -8.44
C GLU A 42 -0.36 25.24 -7.70
N GLY A 43 0.54 26.23 -7.55
CA GLY A 43 0.22 27.53 -6.96
C GLY A 43 1.18 28.08 -5.90
N TRP A 44 2.43 27.64 -5.75
CA TRP A 44 3.30 28.30 -4.75
C TRP A 44 3.58 29.78 -5.05
N TYR A 45 3.24 30.26 -6.26
CA TYR A 45 3.26 31.67 -6.64
C TYR A 45 2.20 31.97 -7.71
N LYS A 46 0.94 31.57 -7.53
CA LYS A 46 -0.12 32.17 -8.37
C LYS A 46 -0.09 33.68 -8.05
N ASN A 47 0.27 34.48 -9.04
CA ASN A 47 0.77 35.85 -8.92
C ASN A 47 0.21 36.65 -7.73
N LEU A 48 1.14 37.33 -7.05
CA LEU A 48 0.93 38.34 -6.01
C LEU A 48 0.11 39.57 -6.46
N THR A 49 -0.61 39.49 -7.57
CA THR A 49 -1.36 40.61 -8.16
C THR A 49 -2.87 40.52 -7.97
N ASP A 50 -3.41 39.41 -7.46
CA ASP A 50 -4.83 39.31 -7.12
C ASP A 50 -5.05 39.00 -5.64
N ASN A 51 -6.04 39.68 -5.05
CA ASN A 51 -6.44 39.70 -3.63
C ASN A 51 -6.83 38.35 -2.97
N ASN A 52 -6.38 37.20 -3.48
CA ASN A 52 -6.74 35.88 -2.97
C ASN A 52 -5.61 35.23 -2.17
N LYS A 53 -5.51 35.60 -0.89
CA LYS A 53 -4.59 35.07 0.14
C LYS A 53 -4.72 33.55 0.43
N TYR A 54 -5.59 32.81 -0.26
CA TYR A 54 -5.94 31.42 0.08
C TYR A 54 -5.34 30.35 -0.85
N ASN A 55 -4.64 30.72 -1.92
CA ASN A 55 -4.17 29.76 -2.93
C ASN A 55 -3.14 28.75 -2.40
N PHE A 56 -2.28 29.12 -1.44
CA PHE A 56 -1.24 28.23 -0.90
C PHE A 56 -1.79 27.11 0.00
N ILE A 57 -2.76 27.45 0.86
CA ILE A 57 -3.38 26.50 1.80
C ILE A 57 -4.17 25.43 1.03
N LEU A 58 -4.83 25.82 -0.07
CA LEU A 58 -5.63 24.91 -0.87
C LEU A 58 -4.80 23.87 -1.63
N SER A 59 -3.58 24.20 -2.06
CA SER A 59 -2.71 23.29 -2.79
C SER A 59 -2.10 22.21 -1.89
N TYR A 60 -1.61 22.58 -0.70
CA TYR A 60 -1.08 21.62 0.28
C TYR A 60 -2.16 20.68 0.78
N ASP A 61 -3.34 21.23 1.03
CA ASP A 61 -4.50 20.50 1.50
C ASP A 61 -5.09 19.58 0.42
N ALA A 62 -5.16 20.01 -0.86
CA ALA A 62 -5.56 19.13 -1.96
C ALA A 62 -4.63 17.92 -2.13
N MET A 63 -3.32 18.10 -1.96
CA MET A 63 -2.33 17.01 -2.06
C MET A 63 -2.41 16.02 -0.88
N ASN A 64 -2.54 16.53 0.35
CA ASN A 64 -2.81 15.70 1.52
C ASN A 64 -4.23 15.13 1.51
N SER A 65 -5.02 15.41 0.48
CA SER A 65 -6.34 14.82 0.34
C SER A 65 -6.36 13.57 -0.51
N PHE A 66 -5.24 13.16 -1.10
CA PHE A 66 -5.17 11.85 -1.75
C PHE A 66 -4.84 10.78 -0.73
N PHE A 67 -5.69 9.77 -0.67
CA PHE A 67 -5.40 8.49 -0.01
C PHE A 67 -4.00 7.97 -0.36
N THR A 68 -3.59 8.17 -1.62
CA THR A 68 -2.35 7.65 -2.18
C THR A 68 -1.11 8.34 -1.62
N THR A 69 -1.13 9.66 -1.43
CA THR A 69 -0.06 10.42 -0.76
C THR A 69 0.21 9.87 0.64
N HIS A 70 -0.85 9.67 1.42
CA HIS A 70 -0.74 9.17 2.78
C HIS A 70 -0.27 7.71 2.85
N VAL A 71 -0.76 6.83 1.98
CA VAL A 71 -0.29 5.44 1.96
C VAL A 71 1.18 5.35 1.57
N ASN A 72 1.64 6.18 0.63
CA ASN A 72 3.07 6.27 0.31
C ASN A 72 3.91 6.79 1.50
N LEU A 73 3.40 7.77 2.26
CA LEU A 73 4.05 8.23 3.49
C LEU A 73 4.12 7.13 4.56
N LEU A 74 3.03 6.40 4.79
CA LEU A 74 2.99 5.25 5.72
C LEU A 74 3.97 4.15 5.28
N THR A 75 4.07 3.91 3.98
CA THR A 75 5.02 2.95 3.39
C THR A 75 6.47 3.42 3.61
N PHE A 76 6.76 4.70 3.40
CA PHE A 76 8.07 5.30 3.68
C PHE A 76 8.47 5.14 5.16
N ILE A 77 7.55 5.43 6.09
CA ILE A 77 7.80 5.27 7.53
C ILE A 77 8.07 3.81 7.87
N TRP A 78 7.23 2.89 7.37
CA TRP A 78 7.39 1.46 7.59
C TRP A 78 8.73 0.94 7.05
N LEU A 79 9.11 1.29 5.82
CA LEU A 79 10.39 0.92 5.22
C LEU A 79 11.57 1.43 6.06
N THR A 80 11.52 2.68 6.50
CA THR A 80 12.56 3.27 7.35
C THR A 80 12.74 2.47 8.65
N ILE A 81 11.64 2.10 9.32
CA ILE A 81 11.67 1.29 10.54
C ILE A 81 12.28 -0.09 10.26
N ILE A 82 11.88 -0.76 9.18
CA ILE A 82 12.39 -2.10 8.83
C ILE A 82 13.87 -2.07 8.47
N ILE A 83 14.33 -1.05 7.74
CA ILE A 83 15.73 -0.91 7.32
C ILE A 83 16.64 -0.62 8.51
N LEU A 84 16.29 0.36 9.35
CA LEU A 84 17.09 0.74 10.53
C LEU A 84 17.03 -0.32 11.62
N GLY A 85 15.90 -1.03 11.73
CA GLY A 85 15.68 -2.08 12.70
C GLY A 85 16.03 -3.49 12.23
N TYR A 86 16.61 -3.67 11.03
CA TYR A 86 16.65 -4.97 10.35
C TYR A 86 17.25 -6.13 11.19
N ASP A 87 18.36 -5.88 11.89
CA ASP A 87 19.01 -6.89 12.73
C ASP A 87 18.24 -7.17 14.05
N LYS A 88 17.39 -6.23 14.49
CA LYS A 88 16.67 -6.29 15.76
C LYS A 88 15.22 -6.77 15.59
N ILE A 89 14.59 -6.41 14.48
CA ILE A 89 13.22 -6.77 14.16
C ILE A 89 13.22 -8.18 13.60
N ARG A 90 12.76 -9.13 14.42
CA ARG A 90 12.39 -10.44 13.89
C ARG A 90 11.25 -10.23 12.91
N THR A 91 11.47 -10.55 11.63
CA THR A 91 10.44 -10.51 10.57
C THR A 91 9.19 -11.32 10.91
N ASN A 92 9.29 -12.24 11.88
CA ASN A 92 8.22 -13.09 12.37
C ASN A 92 7.55 -12.56 13.66
N SER A 93 7.92 -11.38 14.15
CA SER A 93 7.22 -10.76 15.27
C SER A 93 5.81 -10.37 14.83
N ASN A 94 4.82 -10.59 15.71
CA ASN A 94 3.40 -10.33 15.40
C ASN A 94 3.17 -8.90 14.90
N TRP A 95 3.85 -7.92 15.50
CA TRP A 95 3.80 -6.53 15.03
C TRP A 95 4.35 -6.39 13.62
N ALA A 96 5.61 -6.75 13.34
CA ALA A 96 6.21 -6.52 12.03
C ALA A 96 5.43 -7.20 10.88
N TRP A 97 4.89 -8.38 11.16
CA TRP A 97 4.00 -9.11 10.26
C TRP A 97 2.68 -8.36 10.02
N THR A 98 2.00 -7.94 11.08
CA THR A 98 0.77 -7.14 11.00
C THR A 98 1.02 -5.86 10.21
N ALA A 99 2.08 -5.11 10.55
CA ALA A 99 2.51 -3.90 9.86
C ALA A 99 2.57 -4.07 8.35
N ARG A 100 3.28 -5.11 7.92
CA ARG A 100 3.52 -5.41 6.52
C ARG A 100 2.22 -5.71 5.79
N ASN A 101 1.32 -6.47 6.41
CA ASN A 101 0.04 -6.82 5.80
C ASN A 101 -0.89 -5.61 5.69
N LEU A 102 -0.88 -4.72 6.68
CA LEU A 102 -1.61 -3.45 6.65
C LEU A 102 -1.09 -2.55 5.52
N ILE A 103 0.24 -2.35 5.46
CA ILE A 103 0.88 -1.54 4.40
C ILE A 103 0.61 -2.13 3.02
N LEU A 104 0.74 -3.44 2.85
CA LEU A 104 0.44 -4.10 1.59
C LEU A 104 -1.04 -3.92 1.21
N ASN A 105 -1.96 -4.08 2.17
CA ASN A 105 -3.39 -3.88 1.92
C ASN A 105 -3.67 -2.47 1.40
N TRP A 106 -3.19 -1.44 2.10
CA TRP A 106 -3.44 -0.06 1.71
C TRP A 106 -2.79 0.28 0.35
N ASN A 107 -1.62 -0.29 0.04
CA ASN A 107 -1.00 -0.14 -1.27
C ASN A 107 -1.80 -0.83 -2.39
N ILE A 108 -2.37 -2.01 -2.13
CA ILE A 108 -3.26 -2.67 -3.09
C ILE A 108 -4.56 -1.88 -3.26
N LEU A 109 -5.13 -1.33 -2.19
CA LEU A 109 -6.30 -0.44 -2.29
C LEU A 109 -6.01 0.80 -3.14
N MET A 110 -4.86 1.43 -2.94
CA MET A 110 -4.39 2.54 -3.77
C MET A 110 -4.26 2.13 -5.24
N PHE A 111 -3.65 0.98 -5.52
CA PHE A 111 -3.54 0.43 -6.87
C PHE A 111 -4.91 0.19 -7.51
N LEU A 112 -5.83 -0.47 -6.80
CA LEU A 112 -7.19 -0.75 -7.29
C LEU A 112 -7.97 0.55 -7.54
N GLY A 113 -7.91 1.51 -6.61
CA GLY A 113 -8.55 2.81 -6.78
C GLY A 113 -8.01 3.57 -7.99
N PHE A 114 -6.70 3.48 -8.24
CA PHE A 114 -6.09 4.06 -9.43
C PHE A 114 -6.55 3.36 -10.72
N LEU A 115 -6.64 2.04 -10.72
CA LEU A 115 -7.10 1.24 -11.86
C LEU A 115 -8.56 1.55 -12.23
N VAL A 116 -9.42 1.70 -11.22
CA VAL A 116 -10.79 2.18 -11.40
C VAL A 116 -10.78 3.58 -12.02
N GLY A 117 -9.93 4.49 -11.53
CA GLY A 117 -9.79 5.84 -12.10
C GLY A 117 -9.31 5.87 -13.56
N LEU A 118 -8.50 4.89 -13.98
CA LEU A 118 -8.06 4.74 -15.38
C LEU A 118 -9.16 4.16 -16.28
N ILE A 119 -9.87 3.13 -15.81
CA ILE A 119 -10.94 2.47 -16.59
C ILE A 119 -12.14 3.40 -16.77
N PHE A 120 -12.51 4.12 -15.71
CA PHE A 120 -13.66 5.01 -15.71
C PHE A 120 -13.21 6.45 -15.91
N THR A 121 -13.13 6.91 -17.15
CA THR A 121 -12.70 8.27 -17.52
C THR A 121 -13.76 9.36 -17.26
N THR A 122 -14.95 8.98 -16.78
CA THR A 122 -16.00 9.96 -16.47
C THR A 122 -15.65 10.74 -15.21
N THR A 123 -15.80 12.07 -15.25
CA THR A 123 -15.57 12.96 -14.09
C THR A 123 -16.41 12.61 -12.85
N ARG A 124 -17.47 11.81 -13.04
CA ARG A 124 -18.35 11.31 -11.99
C ARG A 124 -17.69 10.20 -11.15
N LEU A 125 -16.85 9.36 -11.77
CA LEU A 125 -16.18 8.22 -11.13
C LEU A 125 -14.68 8.46 -10.97
N ALA A 126 -14.05 9.12 -11.93
CA ALA A 126 -12.64 9.47 -11.89
C ALA A 126 -12.35 10.52 -10.80
N ASN A 127 -11.08 10.60 -10.43
CA ASN A 127 -10.54 11.79 -9.81
C ASN A 127 -10.65 12.94 -10.82
N GLN A 128 -11.08 14.13 -10.37
CA GLN A 128 -11.20 15.32 -11.23
C GLN A 128 -9.87 15.69 -11.92
N LEU A 129 -8.74 15.17 -11.41
CA LEU A 129 -7.38 15.35 -11.95
C LEU A 129 -6.95 14.27 -12.96
N VAL A 130 -7.73 13.21 -13.20
CA VAL A 130 -7.37 12.11 -14.13
C VAL A 130 -7.91 12.41 -15.53
N LEU A 131 -7.56 13.57 -16.08
CA LEU A 131 -7.52 13.75 -17.52
C LEU A 131 -6.08 13.47 -17.95
N ILE A 132 -5.79 12.19 -18.23
CA ILE A 132 -4.44 11.69 -18.55
C ILE A 132 -3.81 12.48 -19.72
N GLU A 133 -4.64 12.94 -20.65
CA GLU A 133 -4.26 13.77 -21.81
C GLU A 133 -3.63 15.12 -21.42
N ARG A 134 -3.83 15.57 -20.17
CA ARG A 134 -3.30 16.83 -19.65
C ARG A 134 -2.09 16.65 -18.74
N TRP A 135 -1.64 15.42 -18.51
CA TRP A 135 -0.51 15.15 -17.62
C TRP A 135 0.82 15.45 -18.29
N THR A 136 1.70 16.10 -17.54
CA THR A 136 3.10 16.19 -17.92
C THR A 136 3.75 14.81 -17.84
N ARG A 137 4.84 14.60 -18.59
CA ARG A 137 5.63 13.36 -18.52
C ARG A 137 6.03 13.01 -17.08
N TYR A 138 6.38 14.00 -16.26
CA TYR A 138 6.77 13.80 -14.86
C TYR A 138 5.59 13.41 -13.97
N GLN A 139 4.40 13.99 -14.18
CA GLN A 139 3.17 13.58 -13.48
C GLN A 139 2.83 12.12 -13.81
N THR A 140 2.93 11.72 -15.08
CA THR A 140 2.73 10.34 -15.49
C THR A 140 3.74 9.39 -14.84
N ILE A 141 5.04 9.72 -14.85
CA ILE A 141 6.09 8.88 -14.25
C ILE A 141 5.85 8.71 -12.75
N VAL A 142 5.67 9.82 -12.01
CA VAL A 142 5.44 9.77 -10.56
C VAL A 142 4.20 8.92 -10.27
N THR A 143 3.11 9.15 -10.99
CA THR A 143 1.86 8.42 -10.80
C THR A 143 2.01 6.93 -11.06
N VAL A 144 2.64 6.54 -12.17
CA VAL A 144 2.91 5.12 -12.48
C VAL A 144 3.80 4.49 -11.41
N VAL A 145 4.86 5.16 -10.99
CA VAL A 145 5.77 4.57 -9.99
C VAL A 145 5.05 4.37 -8.65
N VAL A 146 4.33 5.36 -8.14
CA VAL A 146 3.71 5.26 -6.81
C VAL A 146 2.42 4.42 -6.78
N HIS A 147 1.67 4.33 -7.89
CA HIS A 147 0.43 3.54 -7.93
C HIS A 147 0.60 2.14 -8.52
N PHE A 148 1.63 1.88 -9.33
CA PHE A 148 1.89 0.56 -9.92
C PHE A 148 3.19 -0.06 -9.41
N VAL A 149 4.33 0.62 -9.57
CA VAL A 149 5.64 0.01 -9.30
C VAL A 149 5.82 -0.29 -7.82
N VAL A 150 5.48 0.66 -6.93
CA VAL A 150 5.63 0.48 -5.48
C VAL A 150 4.71 -0.63 -4.94
N PRO A 151 3.39 -0.65 -5.22
CA PRO A 151 2.54 -1.76 -4.79
C PRO A 151 2.99 -3.12 -5.33
N LEU A 152 3.40 -3.21 -6.59
CA LEU A 152 3.91 -4.45 -7.17
C LEU A 152 5.22 -4.90 -6.50
N ALA A 153 6.13 -3.96 -6.24
CA ALA A 153 7.36 -4.24 -5.52
C ALA A 153 7.09 -4.77 -4.11
N LEU A 154 6.06 -4.25 -3.42
CA LEU A 154 5.62 -4.75 -2.12
C LEU A 154 5.05 -6.17 -2.22
N VAL A 155 4.25 -6.49 -3.24
CA VAL A 155 3.76 -7.87 -3.48
C VAL A 155 4.92 -8.84 -3.71
N ILE A 156 5.93 -8.43 -4.48
CA ILE A 156 7.11 -9.27 -4.76
C ILE A 156 7.88 -9.57 -3.47
N ILE A 157 8.24 -8.56 -2.67
CA ILE A 157 8.99 -8.81 -1.43
C ILE A 157 8.16 -9.60 -0.43
N TYR A 158 6.83 -9.38 -0.40
CA TYR A 158 5.90 -10.12 0.44
C TYR A 158 5.99 -11.63 0.17
N PHE A 159 6.01 -12.07 -1.09
CA PHE A 159 6.19 -13.48 -1.46
C PHE A 159 7.40 -14.15 -0.77
N PHE A 160 8.51 -13.41 -0.66
CA PHE A 160 9.75 -13.95 -0.08
C PHE A 160 9.77 -13.89 1.44
N GLU A 161 9.03 -12.98 2.06
CA GLU A 161 9.05 -12.78 3.51
C GLU A 161 8.03 -13.58 4.30
N GLN A 162 7.09 -14.24 3.62
CA GLN A 162 6.03 -15.02 4.24
C GLN A 162 6.51 -16.40 4.69
N ASN A 163 7.29 -16.42 5.77
CA ASN A 163 7.93 -17.64 6.26
C ASN A 163 7.44 -18.08 7.65
N SER A 164 6.47 -17.37 8.24
CA SER A 164 6.29 -17.39 9.70
C SER A 164 5.01 -18.08 10.15
N CYS A 165 3.88 -17.79 9.49
CA CYS A 165 2.56 -18.07 10.05
C CYS A 165 1.58 -18.49 8.96
N TYR A 166 0.88 -19.61 9.19
CA TYR A 166 -0.25 -20.04 8.36
C TYR A 166 -1.56 -19.49 8.93
N TYR A 167 -2.36 -18.83 8.11
CA TYR A 167 -3.70 -18.35 8.50
C TYR A 167 -4.68 -19.51 8.56
N GLN A 168 -5.22 -19.79 9.74
CA GLN A 168 -6.27 -20.79 9.91
C GLN A 168 -7.65 -20.13 9.71
N PHE A 169 -8.18 -20.14 8.49
CA PHE A 169 -9.47 -19.50 8.17
C PHE A 169 -10.66 -20.03 9.00
N LYS A 170 -10.61 -21.29 9.45
CA LYS A 170 -11.61 -21.84 10.40
C LYS A 170 -11.63 -21.11 11.75
N LYS A 171 -10.58 -20.35 12.07
CA LYS A 171 -10.42 -19.59 13.33
C LYS A 171 -10.15 -18.10 13.02
N LEU A 172 -10.92 -17.53 12.10
CA LEU A 172 -10.75 -16.14 11.63
C LEU A 172 -10.79 -15.12 12.78
N THR A 173 -11.56 -15.41 13.84
CA THR A 173 -11.64 -14.59 15.06
C THR A 173 -10.30 -14.37 15.75
N LYS A 174 -9.31 -15.26 15.56
CA LYS A 174 -7.94 -15.05 16.07
C LYS A 174 -7.22 -13.88 15.42
N TYR A 175 -7.64 -13.48 14.22
CA TYR A 175 -7.07 -12.39 13.45
C TYR A 175 -7.98 -11.16 13.46
N TRP A 176 -8.96 -11.10 14.36
CA TRP A 176 -9.92 -10.00 14.46
C TRP A 176 -9.23 -8.64 14.60
N ASN A 177 -8.18 -8.55 15.42
CA ASN A 177 -7.42 -7.31 15.59
C ASN A 177 -6.81 -6.84 14.26
N GLU A 178 -6.25 -7.75 13.47
CA GLU A 178 -5.68 -7.41 12.14
C GLU A 178 -6.77 -6.93 11.18
N LEU A 179 -7.92 -7.62 11.16
CA LEU A 179 -9.10 -7.28 10.35
C LEU A 179 -9.74 -5.95 10.75
N VAL A 180 -9.67 -5.57 12.02
CA VAL A 180 -10.11 -4.24 12.47
C VAL A 180 -9.09 -3.18 12.07
N LEU A 181 -7.81 -3.41 12.37
CA LEU A 181 -6.71 -2.45 12.11
C LEU A 181 -6.63 -2.05 10.63
N VAL A 182 -6.87 -2.98 9.70
CA VAL A 182 -6.80 -2.69 8.26
C VAL A 182 -7.85 -1.67 7.81
N ASN A 183 -8.99 -1.62 8.48
CA ASN A 183 -10.07 -0.68 8.19
C ASN A 183 -9.85 0.70 8.81
N ILE A 184 -9.04 0.82 9.86
CA ILE A 184 -8.86 2.07 10.60
C ILE A 184 -8.45 3.20 9.65
N TYR A 185 -7.43 2.98 8.83
CA TYR A 185 -6.89 4.03 7.98
C TYR A 185 -7.86 4.47 6.85
N PRO A 186 -8.45 3.56 6.04
CA PRO A 186 -9.49 3.94 5.07
C PRO A 186 -10.69 4.66 5.70
N LEU A 187 -11.10 4.28 6.91
CA LEU A 187 -12.19 4.93 7.62
C LEU A 187 -11.81 6.33 8.12
N PHE A 188 -10.61 6.53 8.64
CA PHE A 188 -10.09 7.85 8.97
C PHE A 188 -10.02 8.75 7.73
N TYR A 189 -9.63 8.19 6.58
CA TYR A 189 -9.63 8.92 5.32
C TYR A 189 -11.03 9.37 4.89
N LEU A 190 -12.07 8.52 5.03
CA LEU A 190 -13.45 8.96 4.80
C LEU A 190 -13.87 10.08 5.75
N GLY A 191 -13.49 9.99 7.03
CA GLY A 191 -13.71 11.08 8.00
C GLY A 191 -13.04 12.38 7.57
N PHE A 192 -11.79 12.30 7.11
CA PHE A 192 -11.05 13.43 6.55
C PHE A 192 -11.79 14.06 5.35
N VAL A 193 -12.33 13.25 4.42
CA VAL A 193 -13.09 13.73 3.27
C VAL A 193 -14.35 14.50 3.68
N ILE A 194 -15.03 14.07 4.74
CA ILE A 194 -16.21 14.79 5.29
C ILE A 194 -15.78 16.13 5.88
N VAL A 195 -14.74 16.15 6.71
CA VAL A 195 -14.23 17.39 7.33
C VAL A 195 -13.80 18.38 6.25
N ARG A 196 -13.04 17.91 5.25
CA ARG A 196 -12.61 18.70 4.10
C ARG A 196 -13.80 19.31 3.36
N SER A 197 -14.83 18.53 3.06
CA SER A 197 -15.97 19.03 2.29
C SER A 197 -16.72 20.15 3.03
N ILE A 198 -16.85 20.05 4.36
CA ILE A 198 -17.45 21.10 5.21
C ILE A 198 -16.61 22.38 5.17
N ILE A 199 -15.29 22.27 5.33
CA ILE A 199 -14.39 23.43 5.29
C ILE A 199 -14.45 24.12 3.92
N TYR A 200 -14.38 23.35 2.84
CA TYR A 200 -14.37 23.88 1.47
C TYR A 200 -15.70 24.53 1.11
N LYS A 201 -16.81 23.95 1.59
CA LYS A 201 -18.14 24.55 1.44
C LYS A 201 -18.25 25.89 2.15
N LYS A 202 -17.75 26.01 3.38
CA LYS A 202 -17.72 27.28 4.13
C LYS A 202 -16.83 28.32 3.46
N ALA A 203 -15.74 27.91 2.81
CA ALA A 203 -14.85 28.78 2.08
C ALA A 203 -15.32 29.11 0.65
N VAL A 204 -16.49 28.60 0.21
CA VAL A 204 -17.05 28.79 -1.14
C VAL A 204 -16.14 28.23 -2.25
N ILE A 205 -15.42 27.14 -1.95
CA ILE A 205 -14.50 26.49 -2.87
C ILE A 205 -15.17 25.23 -3.43
N GLN A 206 -15.42 25.22 -4.73
CA GLN A 206 -16.07 24.11 -5.43
C GLN A 206 -15.06 23.13 -6.02
N ASP A 207 -13.95 23.65 -6.55
CA ASP A 207 -12.89 22.83 -7.13
C ASP A 207 -12.20 22.00 -6.06
N TYR A 208 -11.93 20.72 -6.37
CA TYR A 208 -11.19 19.80 -5.48
C TYR A 208 -11.81 19.56 -4.09
N ARG A 209 -13.06 19.99 -3.87
CA ARG A 209 -13.80 19.73 -2.63
C ARG A 209 -13.88 18.23 -2.36
N PHE A 210 -14.16 17.47 -3.42
CA PHE A 210 -14.10 16.02 -3.43
C PHE A 210 -12.98 15.58 -4.35
N VAL A 211 -12.01 14.89 -3.77
CA VAL A 211 -10.82 14.42 -4.48
C VAL A 211 -11.17 13.37 -5.55
N TYR A 212 -12.19 12.56 -5.26
CA TYR A 212 -12.72 11.56 -6.17
C TYR A 212 -14.21 11.82 -6.38
N GLY A 213 -14.69 11.72 -7.62
CA GLY A 213 -16.09 11.92 -7.94
C GLY A 213 -17.02 10.97 -7.16
N PHE A 214 -16.61 9.72 -6.97
CA PHE A 214 -17.38 8.74 -6.19
C PHE A 214 -17.46 9.05 -4.69
N LEU A 215 -16.59 9.92 -4.16
CA LEU A 215 -16.68 10.38 -2.77
C LEU A 215 -17.61 11.58 -2.60
N ASN A 216 -18.14 12.13 -3.68
CA ASN A 216 -19.06 13.25 -3.64
C ASN A 216 -20.44 12.81 -3.17
N PHE A 217 -20.64 12.79 -1.84
CA PHE A 217 -21.92 12.48 -1.24
C PHE A 217 -22.96 13.61 -1.39
N GLU A 218 -22.55 14.84 -1.74
CA GLU A 218 -23.48 15.93 -2.08
C GLU A 218 -24.11 15.72 -3.46
N LYS A 219 -23.44 14.97 -4.35
CA LYS A 219 -23.96 14.54 -5.66
C LYS A 219 -23.79 13.03 -5.81
N PRO A 220 -24.63 12.22 -5.15
CA PRO A 220 -24.51 10.76 -5.15
C PRO A 220 -24.37 10.16 -6.56
N LEU A 221 -23.57 9.11 -6.69
CA LEU A 221 -23.51 8.32 -7.92
C LEU A 221 -24.84 7.64 -8.23
N PHE A 222 -25.58 7.27 -7.19
CA PHE A 222 -26.87 6.62 -7.26
C PHE A 222 -27.70 7.00 -6.03
N GLY A 223 -29.03 7.01 -6.19
CA GLY A 223 -29.95 7.51 -5.17
C GLY A 223 -29.94 9.04 -5.04
N SER A 224 -30.80 9.55 -4.15
CA SER A 224 -31.00 11.00 -3.93
C SER A 224 -30.57 11.47 -2.54
N SER A 225 -30.26 10.57 -1.61
CA SER A 225 -29.93 10.90 -0.23
C SER A 225 -28.42 10.87 0.04
N SER A 226 -27.86 12.02 0.41
CA SER A 226 -26.45 12.15 0.80
C SER A 226 -26.07 11.31 2.01
N ILE A 227 -26.96 11.20 3.00
CA ILE A 227 -26.70 10.44 4.23
C ILE A 227 -26.64 8.95 3.92
N VAL A 228 -27.62 8.44 3.16
CA VAL A 228 -27.66 7.04 2.74
C VAL A 228 -26.43 6.70 1.89
N TYR A 229 -26.06 7.59 0.96
CA TYR A 229 -24.87 7.41 0.15
C TYR A 229 -23.59 7.37 0.98
N LEU A 230 -23.47 8.24 2.00
CA LEU A 230 -22.33 8.24 2.92
C LEU A 230 -22.23 6.91 3.67
N VAL A 231 -23.33 6.43 4.27
CA VAL A 231 -23.37 5.13 4.97
C VAL A 231 -22.94 3.98 4.03
N LEU A 232 -23.41 4.00 2.79
CA LEU A 232 -23.01 3.02 1.78
C LEU A 232 -21.52 3.10 1.44
N LEU A 233 -20.94 4.30 1.33
CA LEU A 233 -19.49 4.46 1.13
C LEU A 233 -18.69 3.84 2.27
N PHE A 234 -19.12 4.01 3.53
CA PHE A 234 -18.49 3.37 4.68
C PHE A 234 -18.54 1.83 4.57
N ILE A 235 -19.72 1.28 4.29
CA ILE A 235 -19.92 -0.17 4.16
C ILE A 235 -19.07 -0.74 3.02
N ILE A 236 -19.12 -0.13 1.84
CA ILE A 236 -18.35 -0.57 0.67
C ILE A 236 -16.85 -0.49 0.95
N THR A 237 -16.38 0.59 1.59
CA THR A 237 -14.96 0.74 1.94
C THR A 237 -14.50 -0.37 2.88
N ILE A 238 -15.31 -0.71 3.90
CA ILE A 238 -15.02 -1.82 4.81
C ILE A 238 -14.96 -3.15 4.04
N LEU A 239 -15.98 -3.44 3.23
CA LEU A 239 -16.06 -4.68 2.47
C LEU A 239 -14.87 -4.84 1.53
N VAL A 240 -14.54 -3.81 0.74
CA VAL A 240 -13.41 -3.84 -0.21
C VAL A 240 -12.09 -4.01 0.55
N THR A 241 -11.89 -3.28 1.64
CA THR A 241 -10.68 -3.38 2.48
C THR A 241 -10.51 -4.80 3.04
N LEU A 242 -11.58 -5.39 3.56
CA LEU A 242 -11.60 -6.75 4.08
C LEU A 242 -11.36 -7.78 2.99
N VAL A 243 -11.98 -7.64 1.81
CA VAL A 243 -11.76 -8.53 0.66
C VAL A 243 -10.29 -8.51 0.24
N VAL A 244 -9.69 -7.32 0.11
CA VAL A 244 -8.25 -7.22 -0.20
C VAL A 244 -7.41 -7.87 0.89
N HIS A 245 -7.75 -7.68 2.16
CA HIS A 245 -7.00 -8.26 3.27
C HIS A 245 -7.11 -9.79 3.32
N ILE A 246 -8.30 -10.34 3.10
CA ILE A 246 -8.51 -11.79 3.00
C ILE A 246 -7.70 -12.36 1.82
N ASN A 247 -7.63 -11.67 0.69
CA ASN A 247 -6.77 -12.09 -0.43
C ASN A 247 -5.29 -12.10 -0.06
N ILE A 248 -4.81 -11.13 0.73
CA ILE A 248 -3.45 -11.11 1.28
C ILE A 248 -3.20 -12.33 2.20
N MET A 249 -4.18 -12.69 3.05
CA MET A 249 -4.10 -13.88 3.91
C MET A 249 -4.08 -15.18 3.09
N LEU A 250 -4.89 -15.26 2.03
CA LEU A 250 -4.90 -16.41 1.11
C LEU A 250 -3.57 -16.54 0.38
N TYR A 251 -3.06 -15.43 -0.16
CA TYR A 251 -1.75 -15.36 -0.80
C TYR A 251 -0.62 -15.81 0.14
N ASN A 252 -0.68 -15.42 1.42
CA ASN A 252 0.24 -15.91 2.45
C ASN A 252 0.23 -17.43 2.58
N ASN A 253 -0.96 -18.02 2.67
CA ASN A 253 -1.07 -19.46 2.79
C ASN A 253 -0.58 -20.19 1.53
N LEU A 254 -0.80 -19.62 0.34
CA LEU A 254 -0.26 -20.15 -0.90
C LEU A 254 1.28 -20.14 -0.89
N CYS A 255 1.89 -19.01 -0.50
CA CYS A 255 3.34 -18.89 -0.39
C CYS A 255 3.92 -19.88 0.64
N PHE A 256 3.31 -19.96 1.82
CA PHE A 256 3.68 -20.90 2.87
C PHE A 256 3.65 -22.34 2.39
N ASN A 257 2.60 -22.74 1.68
CA ASN A 257 2.45 -24.09 1.14
C ASN A 257 3.47 -24.39 0.03
N TYR A 258 3.72 -23.45 -0.87
CA TYR A 258 4.70 -23.60 -1.94
C TYR A 258 6.11 -23.80 -1.39
N GLN A 259 6.52 -22.96 -0.44
CA GLN A 259 7.84 -23.03 0.17
C GLN A 259 8.02 -24.30 1.01
N ASN A 260 6.99 -24.76 1.75
CA ASN A 260 7.05 -26.01 2.50
C ASN A 260 7.09 -27.26 1.61
N LYS A 261 6.47 -27.22 0.43
CA LYS A 261 6.64 -28.28 -0.57
C LYS A 261 8.08 -28.30 -1.09
N SER A 262 8.61 -27.13 -1.46
CA SER A 262 9.99 -26.97 -1.96
C SER A 262 11.02 -27.45 -0.94
N SER A 263 10.87 -27.10 0.34
CA SER A 263 11.78 -27.53 1.40
C SER A 263 11.78 -29.05 1.60
N LYS A 264 10.60 -29.69 1.62
CA LYS A 264 10.47 -31.16 1.68
C LYS A 264 11.13 -31.83 0.47
N THR A 265 10.91 -31.32 -0.74
CA THR A 265 11.53 -31.87 -1.96
C THR A 265 13.05 -31.74 -1.93
N ASN A 266 13.58 -30.60 -1.47
CA ASN A 266 15.03 -30.39 -1.36
C ASN A 266 15.66 -31.29 -0.28
N GLN A 267 14.96 -31.53 0.82
CA GLN A 267 15.41 -32.45 1.86
C GLN A 267 15.43 -33.91 1.36
N LEU A 268 14.41 -34.35 0.61
CA LEU A 268 14.39 -35.68 0.01
C LEU A 268 15.55 -35.87 -0.98
N LYS A 269 15.86 -34.86 -1.79
CA LYS A 269 17.02 -34.87 -2.70
C LYS A 269 18.36 -34.92 -1.96
N SER A 270 18.51 -34.18 -0.84
CA SER A 270 19.74 -34.25 -0.04
C SER A 270 19.92 -35.61 0.62
N ASP A 271 18.83 -36.18 1.14
CA ASP A 271 18.86 -37.48 1.82
C ASP A 271 19.20 -38.60 0.82
N GLN A 272 18.65 -38.56 -0.39
CA GLN A 272 19.01 -39.47 -1.49
C GLN A 272 20.48 -39.33 -1.92
N LYS A 273 21.00 -38.10 -2.02
CA LYS A 273 22.41 -37.87 -2.39
C LYS A 273 23.37 -38.43 -1.33
N ASN A 274 23.04 -38.26 -0.06
CA ASN A 274 23.81 -38.82 1.06
C ASN A 274 23.77 -40.35 1.08
N LEU A 275 22.60 -40.96 0.81
CA LEU A 275 22.46 -42.42 0.68
C LEU A 275 23.32 -42.99 -0.47
N ASN A 276 23.31 -42.34 -1.63
CA ASN A 276 24.10 -42.77 -2.79
C ASN A 276 25.61 -42.64 -2.54
N GLN A 277 26.07 -41.57 -1.87
CA GLN A 277 27.47 -41.45 -1.47
C GLN A 277 27.89 -42.54 -0.48
N LYS A 278 27.03 -42.85 0.51
CA LYS A 278 27.31 -43.90 1.49
C LYS A 278 27.43 -45.27 0.81
N ASN A 279 26.53 -45.59 -0.12
CA ASN A 279 26.54 -46.86 -0.85
C ASN A 279 27.74 -47.02 -1.79
N ASN A 280 28.25 -45.91 -2.37
CA ASN A 280 29.46 -45.96 -3.19
C ASN A 280 30.72 -46.20 -2.36
N ASN A 281 30.79 -45.67 -1.13
CA ASN A 281 31.91 -45.92 -0.22
C ASN A 281 31.96 -47.35 0.35
N TYR A 282 30.84 -48.09 0.33
CA TYR A 282 30.81 -49.51 0.72
C TYR A 282 31.12 -50.47 -0.45
N LYS A 283 31.22 -49.94 -1.68
CA LYS A 283 31.53 -50.73 -2.89
C LYS A 283 32.98 -50.57 -3.38
N SER A 284 33.77 -49.70 -2.72
CA SER A 284 35.22 -49.58 -2.91
C SER A 284 35.95 -50.35 -1.82
#